data_AF-A0A355GAS5-F1
#
_entry.id   AF-A0A355GAS5-F1
#
_cell.length_a   1.000
_cell.length_b   1.000
_cell.length_c   1.000
_cell.angle_alpha   90.00
_cell.angle_beta   90.00
_cell.angle_gamma   90.00
#
_symmetry.space_group_name_H-M   'P 1'
#
loop_
_entity.id
_entity.type
_entity.pdbx_description
1 polymer ?
#
loop_
_entity_poly.entity_id
_entity_poly.type
_entity_poly.pdbx_seq_one_letter_code
_entity_poly.pdbx_strand_id
1 'polypeptide(L)' 'WLSFFLRELKAVGFPVPEDCLDAEYRRYCGDFLTLGKGEVLVRQ' A
#
# COMPACT_ATOMS: atom_id res chain seq x y z
N TRP A 1 1.20 -3.15 -7.90
CA TRP A 1 0.15 -3.80 -7.08
C TRP A 1 -0.55 -2.79 -6.18
N LEU A 2 0.18 -2.00 -5.36
CA LEU A 2 -0.42 -0.93 -4.54
C LEU A 2 -1.28 0.06 -5.34
N SER A 3 -0.83 0.50 -6.51
CA SER A 3 -1.56 1.43 -7.38
C SER A 3 -2.95 0.94 -7.79
N PHE A 4 -3.15 -0.38 -7.92
CA PHE A 4 -4.45 -0.98 -8.17
C PHE A 4 -5.38 -0.78 -6.96
N PHE A 5 -4.91 -1.14 -5.75
CA PHE A 5 -5.66 -0.95 -4.52
C PHE A 5 -6.05 0.50 -4.25
N LEU A 6 -5.12 1.44 -4.48
CA LEU A 6 -5.38 2.87 -4.32
C LEU A 6 -6.46 3.38 -5.29
N ARG A 7 -6.51 2.86 -6.53
CA ARG A 7 -7.55 3.20 -7.50
C ARG A 7 -8.91 2.65 -7.09
N GLU A 8 -8.98 1.42 -6.60
CA GLU A 8 -10.21 0.82 -6.08
C GLU A 8 -10.75 1.62 -4.87
N LEU A 9 -9.86 2.01 -3.95
CA LEU A 9 -10.21 2.88 -2.82
C LEU A 9 -10.80 4.21 -3.30
N LYS A 10 -10.16 4.85 -4.29
CA LYS A 10 -10.68 6.09 -4.89
C LYS A 10 -12.05 5.87 -5.56
N ALA A 11 -12.24 4.73 -6.23
CA ALA A 11 -13.49 4.37 -6.89
C ALA A 11 -14.66 4.17 -5.91
N VAL A 12 -14.40 3.65 -4.70
CA VAL A 12 -15.42 3.53 -3.63
C VAL A 12 -15.61 4.83 -2.83
N GLY A 13 -14.97 5.93 -3.23
CA GLY A 13 -15.11 7.24 -2.60
C GLY A 13 -14.21 7.48 -1.39
N PHE A 14 -13.24 6.60 -1.13
CA PHE A 14 -12.23 6.86 -0.11
C PHE A 14 -11.27 7.96 -0.59
N PRO A 15 -10.97 8.99 0.21
CA PRO A 15 -10.08 10.07 -0.20
C PRO A 15 -8.64 9.57 -0.24
N VAL A 16 -8.17 9.22 -1.44
CA VAL A 16 -6.76 8.90 -1.72
C VAL A 16 -6.07 10.15 -2.27
N PRO A 17 -5.06 10.68 -1.57
CA PRO A 17 -4.24 11.78 -2.09
C PRO A 17 -3.60 11.43 -3.44
N GLU A 18 -3.57 12.39 -4.38
CA GLU A 18 -3.07 12.11 -5.74
C GLU A 18 -1.58 11.74 -5.75
N ASP A 19 -0.82 12.31 -4.83
CA ASP A 19 0.59 12.04 -4.65
C ASP A 19 0.89 10.62 -4.11
N CYS A 20 -0.12 9.88 -3.66
CA CYS A 20 0.02 8.47 -3.30
C CYS A 20 0.05 7.52 -4.50
N LEU A 21 -0.46 7.93 -5.67
CA LEU A 21 -0.44 7.09 -6.87
C LEU A 21 0.92 7.08 -7.57
N ASP A 22 1.64 8.20 -7.48
CA ASP A 22 2.93 8.41 -8.15
C ASP A 22 4.13 8.28 -7.19
N ALA A 23 3.90 8.06 -5.90
CA ALA A 23 4.95 7.90 -4.91
C ALA A 23 5.64 6.53 -4.98
N GLU A 24 6.93 6.50 -4.64
CA GLU A 24 7.66 5.27 -4.39
C GLU A 24 7.43 4.77 -2.96
N TYR A 25 7.20 3.46 -2.84
CA TYR A 25 6.96 2.81 -1.56
C TYR A 25 7.96 1.69 -1.34
N ARG A 26 8.66 1.77 -0.21
CA ARG A 26 9.46 0.66 0.28
C ARG A 26 8.57 -0.31 1.04
N ARG A 27 8.63 -1.58 0.64
CA ARG A 27 7.89 -2.66 1.27
C ARG A 27 8.74 -3.39 2.30
N TYR A 28 8.20 -3.55 3.50
CA TYR A 28 8.72 -4.43 4.54
C TYR A 28 7.74 -5.60 4.72
N CYS A 29 8.20 -6.82 4.48
CA CYS A 29 7.42 -8.03 4.75
C CYS A 29 7.47 -8.33 6.25
N GLY A 30 6.33 -8.68 6.84
CA GLY A 30 6.24 -9.03 8.26
C GLY A 30 7.04 -10.29 8.61
N ASP A 31 7.47 -10.35 9.88
CA ASP A 31 8.48 -11.29 10.37
C ASP A 31 8.07 -12.78 10.31
N PHE A 32 9.09 -13.64 10.20
CA PHE A 32 9.06 -15.11 10.05
C PHE A 32 8.40 -15.89 11.21
N LEU A 33 7.86 -15.23 12.22
CA LEU A 33 7.29 -15.88 13.39
C LEU A 33 5.80 -16.16 13.14
N THR A 34 5.55 -17.41 12.75
CA THR A 34 4.26 -18.14 12.77
C THR A 34 3.27 -17.93 11.64
N LEU A 35 3.18 -16.76 10.98
CA LEU A 35 2.28 -16.59 9.80
C LEU A 35 2.65 -15.34 8.97
N GLY A 36 3.76 -15.38 8.22
CA GLY A 36 4.26 -14.24 7.42
C GLY A 36 3.30 -13.79 6.30
N LYS A 37 2.30 -12.97 6.64
CA LYS A 37 1.27 -12.47 5.70
C LYS A 37 1.05 -10.95 5.76
N GLY A 38 1.68 -10.26 6.70
CA GLY A 38 1.61 -8.81 6.79
C GLY A 38 2.65 -8.13 5.90
N GLU A 39 2.35 -6.93 5.43
CA GLU A 39 3.32 -6.04 4.80
C GLU A 39 3.12 -4.60 5.29
N VAL A 40 4.21 -3.85 5.38
CA VAL A 40 4.20 -2.42 5.68
C VAL A 40 4.77 -1.68 4.49
N LEU A 41 4.05 -0.67 4.02
CA LEU A 41 4.45 0.19 2.91
C LEU A 41 4.82 1.56 3.45
N VAL A 42 6.08 1.95 3.28
CA VAL A 42 6.60 3.24 3.74
C VAL A 42 6.94 4.08 2.52
N ARG A 43 6.41 5.30 2.44
CA ARG A 43 6.71 6.25 1.37
C ARG A 43 8.16 6.72 1.47
N GLN A 44 8.85 6.79 0.33
CA GLN A 44 10.21 7.33 0.20
C GLN A 44 10.23 8.77 -0.34
#